data_AF-H0STG7-F1
#
_entry.id   AF-H0STG7-F1
#
_cell.length_a   1.000
_cell.length_b   1.000
_cell.length_c   1.000
_cell.angle_alpha   90.00
_cell.angle_beta   90.00
_cell.angle_gamma   90.00
#
_symmetry.space_group_name_H-M   'P 1'
#
loop_
_entity.id
_entity.type
_entity.pdbx_description
1 polymer ?
#
loop_
_entity_poly.entity_id
_entity_poly.type
_entity_poly.pdbx_seq_one_letter_code
_entity_poly.pdbx_strand_id
1 'polypeptide(L)'
;MYRVVLVVAALLALSVQAEARPRHHHHFSHHHYSYRHHGFMSAMASIPGDGRVVEGRVVGSRPSGCPHAFCGCEASLYTFGRVIPELNLAANWRRFPRAMPAPGMAAVRTGHVMILQQQVAGNVWLVHDGNSGGHVTREHPRSIAGYTIVNPRGGSMYGAAAGPTREARASRYQRFARNTRSDGWMASAAPVGFN
;
A
#
# COMPACT_ATOMS: atom_id res chain seq x y z
N MET A 1 -27.81 -75.18 22.01
CA MET A 1 -28.37 -74.06 21.20
C MET A 1 -28.17 -72.70 21.86
N TYR A 2 -28.17 -72.57 23.19
CA TYR A 2 -27.94 -71.30 23.91
C TYR A 2 -26.55 -70.66 23.65
N ARG A 3 -25.51 -71.47 23.41
CA ARG A 3 -24.15 -70.96 23.11
C ARG A 3 -24.07 -70.18 21.80
N VAL A 4 -24.85 -70.58 20.78
CA VAL A 4 -24.90 -69.88 19.49
C VAL A 4 -25.64 -68.55 19.63
N VAL A 5 -26.71 -68.53 20.44
CA VAL A 5 -27.48 -67.31 20.72
C VAL A 5 -26.64 -66.26 21.46
N LEU A 6 -25.81 -66.67 22.42
CA LEU A 6 -24.92 -65.77 23.15
C LEU A 6 -23.85 -65.14 22.24
N VAL A 7 -23.30 -65.91 21.29
CA VAL A 7 -22.31 -65.40 20.33
C VAL A 7 -22.94 -64.38 19.38
N VAL A 8 -24.15 -64.65 18.89
CA VAL A 8 -24.86 -63.70 18.01
C VAL A 8 -25.26 -62.43 18.76
N ALA A 9 -25.72 -62.53 20.01
CA ALA A 9 -26.04 -61.37 20.84
C ALA A 9 -24.79 -60.51 21.15
N ALA A 10 -23.64 -61.15 21.41
CA ALA A 10 -22.38 -60.45 21.62
C ALA A 10 -21.89 -59.73 20.34
N LEU A 11 -22.07 -60.34 19.16
CA LEU A 11 -21.72 -59.73 17.89
C LEU A 11 -22.60 -58.54 17.52
N LEU A 12 -23.89 -58.57 17.89
CA LEU A 12 -24.81 -57.42 17.70
C LEU A 12 -24.57 -56.29 18.70
N ALA A 13 -24.05 -56.57 19.90
CA ALA A 13 -23.69 -55.54 20.88
C ALA A 13 -22.38 -54.80 20.54
N LEU A 14 -21.57 -55.34 19.63
CA LEU A 14 -20.29 -54.75 19.20
C LEU A 14 -20.42 -53.81 17.98
N SER A 15 -21.61 -53.65 17.40
CA SER A 15 -21.87 -52.58 16.42
C SER A 15 -22.04 -51.24 17.14
N VAL A 16 -20.99 -50.82 17.83
CA VAL A 16 -20.79 -49.43 18.25
C VAL A 16 -20.73 -48.63 16.96
N GLN A 17 -21.73 -47.77 16.75
CA GLN A 17 -21.69 -46.76 15.69
C GLN A 17 -20.42 -45.94 15.90
N ALA A 18 -19.40 -46.19 15.09
CA ALA A 18 -18.27 -45.28 14.94
C ALA A 18 -18.81 -44.06 14.18
N GLU A 19 -19.49 -43.17 14.89
CA GLU A 19 -19.84 -41.85 14.40
C GLU A 19 -18.52 -41.06 14.27
N ALA A 20 -17.83 -41.26 13.15
CA ALA A 20 -16.72 -40.43 12.75
C ALA A 20 -17.29 -39.04 12.43
N ARG A 21 -17.53 -38.23 13.47
CA ARG A 21 -17.75 -36.80 13.34
C ARG A 21 -16.51 -36.25 12.64
N PRO A 22 -16.60 -35.75 11.39
CA PRO A 22 -15.49 -35.06 10.80
C PRO A 22 -15.35 -33.77 11.60
N ARG A 23 -14.32 -33.70 12.45
CA ARG A 23 -13.85 -32.41 12.96
C ARG A 23 -13.21 -31.70 11.78
N HIS A 24 -14.04 -31.06 10.96
CA HIS A 24 -13.60 -29.99 10.09
C HIS A 24 -13.12 -28.84 10.96
N HIS A 25 -11.85 -28.88 11.36
CA HIS A 25 -11.15 -27.69 11.82
C HIS A 25 -10.87 -26.80 10.62
N HIS A 26 -11.91 -26.13 10.13
CA HIS A 26 -11.78 -24.94 9.30
C HIS A 26 -12.00 -23.71 10.18
N HIS A 27 -11.06 -23.46 11.10
CA HIS A 27 -10.89 -22.10 11.62
C HIS A 27 -10.08 -21.28 10.60
N PHE A 28 -10.63 -21.12 9.39
CA PHE A 28 -10.15 -20.09 8.48
C PHE A 28 -10.96 -18.82 8.74
N SER A 29 -10.42 -18.05 9.68
CA SER A 29 -10.44 -16.59 9.75
C SER A 29 -11.56 -15.87 8.95
N HIS A 30 -12.74 -15.77 9.54
CA HIS A 30 -13.81 -14.87 9.06
C HIS A 30 -13.80 -13.48 9.73
N HIS A 31 -12.70 -13.09 10.40
CA HIS A 31 -12.62 -11.80 11.11
C HIS A 31 -12.24 -10.58 10.25
N HIS A 32 -12.17 -10.69 8.91
CA HIS A 32 -11.76 -9.56 8.07
C HIS A 32 -12.88 -8.60 7.66
N TYR A 33 -14.14 -8.84 8.03
CA TYR A 33 -15.24 -7.95 7.61
C TYR A 33 -15.44 -6.75 8.54
N SER A 34 -15.11 -6.85 9.83
CA SER A 34 -15.32 -5.76 10.80
C SER A 34 -14.34 -4.60 10.62
N TYR A 35 -13.11 -4.84 10.14
CA TYR A 35 -12.16 -3.75 9.83
C TYR A 35 -12.61 -2.87 8.67
N ARG A 36 -13.44 -3.40 7.76
CA ARG A 36 -13.89 -2.67 6.55
C ARG A 36 -14.96 -1.63 6.90
N HIS A 37 -15.81 -1.92 7.88
CA HIS A 37 -16.82 -0.97 8.37
C HIS A 37 -16.23 0.16 9.23
N HIS A 38 -15.15 -0.09 10.00
CA HIS A 38 -14.43 0.99 10.69
C HIS A 38 -13.72 1.96 9.73
N GLY A 39 -13.28 1.47 8.56
CA GLY A 39 -12.76 2.33 7.50
C GLY A 39 -13.84 3.26 6.91
N PHE A 40 -15.06 2.76 6.76
CA PHE A 40 -16.20 3.55 6.30
C PHE A 40 -16.61 4.63 7.32
N MET A 41 -16.60 4.30 8.62
CA MET A 41 -16.81 5.29 9.69
C MET A 41 -15.65 6.30 9.81
N SER A 42 -14.41 5.90 9.52
CA SER A 42 -13.25 6.82 9.48
C SER A 42 -13.28 7.77 8.29
N ALA A 43 -13.96 7.40 7.20
CA ALA A 43 -14.19 8.26 6.03
C ALA A 43 -15.27 9.34 6.27
N MET A 44 -16.01 9.26 7.38
CA MET A 44 -17.04 10.23 7.79
C MET A 44 -16.50 11.30 8.76
N ALA A 45 -15.20 11.33 9.02
CA ALA A 45 -14.62 12.40 9.82
C ALA A 45 -14.67 13.71 9.02
N SER A 46 -15.46 14.68 9.49
CA SER A 46 -15.53 16.02 8.94
C SER A 46 -14.28 16.81 9.36
N ILE A 47 -13.71 17.61 8.47
CA ILE A 47 -12.67 18.58 8.86
C ILE A 47 -13.38 19.71 9.66
N PRO A 48 -12.92 20.06 10.88
CA PRO A 48 -13.46 21.18 11.64
C PRO A 48 -13.42 22.46 10.81
N GLY A 49 -14.59 23.07 10.59
CA GLY A 49 -14.74 24.34 9.88
C GLY A 49 -15.23 24.26 8.43
N ASP A 50 -15.26 23.09 7.79
CA ASP A 50 -15.67 22.96 6.37
C ASP A 50 -16.96 22.14 6.18
N GLY A 51 -17.45 21.40 7.19
CA GLY A 51 -18.67 20.58 7.09
C GLY A 51 -18.62 19.46 6.03
N ARG A 52 -17.54 19.40 5.27
CA ARG A 52 -17.31 18.48 4.15
C ARG A 52 -16.88 17.12 4.68
N VAL A 53 -17.65 16.10 4.33
CA VAL A 53 -17.21 14.71 4.43
C VAL A 53 -16.07 14.51 3.44
N VAL A 54 -14.89 14.15 3.94
CA VAL A 54 -13.72 13.92 3.10
C VAL A 54 -13.82 12.51 2.52
N GLU A 55 -14.48 12.36 1.38
CA GLU A 55 -14.50 11.09 0.68
C GLU A 55 -13.12 10.77 0.08
N GLY A 56 -12.74 9.49 0.12
CA GLY A 56 -11.51 9.04 -0.48
C GLY A 56 -11.57 9.02 -2.00
N ARG A 57 -10.63 9.68 -2.69
CA ARG A 57 -10.53 9.69 -4.16
C ARG A 57 -9.29 8.95 -4.67
N VAL A 58 -9.41 8.33 -5.84
CA VAL A 58 -8.26 7.77 -6.56
C VAL A 58 -7.56 8.90 -7.31
N VAL A 59 -6.25 9.06 -7.12
CA VAL A 59 -5.45 10.11 -7.76
C VAL A 59 -4.44 9.57 -8.76
N GLY A 60 -4.27 8.24 -8.83
CA GLY A 60 -3.40 7.63 -9.83
C GLY A 60 -3.30 6.12 -9.72
N SER A 61 -2.66 5.51 -10.71
CA SER A 61 -2.23 4.11 -10.70
C SER A 61 -0.79 3.98 -10.23
N ARG A 62 -0.24 2.76 -10.24
CA ARG A 62 1.20 2.53 -10.04
C ARG A 62 2.02 3.40 -11.00
N PRO A 63 2.95 4.25 -10.51
CA PRO A 63 3.82 5.03 -11.37
C PRO A 63 4.78 4.15 -12.18
N SER A 64 5.20 4.64 -13.35
CA SER A 64 6.22 3.97 -14.15
C SER A 64 7.55 3.89 -13.40
N GLY A 65 8.22 2.73 -13.47
CA GLY A 65 9.46 2.48 -12.74
C GLY A 65 9.31 2.12 -11.26
N CYS A 66 8.11 2.16 -10.69
CA CYS A 66 7.86 1.68 -9.33
C CYS A 66 7.61 0.15 -9.29
N PRO A 67 8.00 -0.55 -8.19
CA PRO A 67 7.70 -1.97 -7.98
C PRO A 67 6.19 -2.23 -7.83
N HIS A 68 5.74 -3.47 -7.86
CA HIS A 68 4.31 -3.79 -7.64
C HIS A 68 3.79 -3.36 -6.26
N ALA A 69 4.62 -3.47 -5.22
CA ALA A 69 4.34 -2.88 -3.92
C ALA A 69 4.91 -1.45 -3.86
N PHE A 70 4.17 -0.47 -4.40
CA PHE A 70 4.68 0.87 -4.68
C PHE A 70 4.40 1.94 -3.61
N CYS A 71 3.99 1.58 -2.39
CA CYS A 71 3.68 2.58 -1.34
C CYS A 71 4.86 3.52 -1.06
N GLY A 72 6.07 2.98 -0.88
CA GLY A 72 7.28 3.78 -0.65
C GLY A 72 7.78 4.54 -1.88
N CYS A 73 7.58 3.97 -3.07
CA CYS A 73 7.95 4.62 -4.32
C CYS A 73 7.09 5.87 -4.58
N GLU A 74 5.77 5.73 -4.44
CA GLU A 74 4.82 6.84 -4.55
C GLU A 74 5.07 7.89 -3.47
N ALA A 75 5.30 7.48 -2.22
CA ALA A 75 5.60 8.40 -1.14
C ALA A 75 6.88 9.21 -1.42
N SER A 76 7.89 8.60 -2.07
CA SER A 76 9.12 9.28 -2.47
C SER A 76 8.86 10.30 -3.59
N LEU A 77 8.08 9.92 -4.60
CA LEU A 77 7.66 10.83 -5.67
C LEU A 77 6.88 12.03 -5.11
N TYR A 78 5.92 11.79 -4.23
CA TYR A 78 5.11 12.85 -3.63
C TYR A 78 5.96 13.79 -2.75
N THR A 79 6.89 13.25 -1.97
CA THR A 79 7.63 14.02 -0.96
C THR A 79 8.86 14.73 -1.53
N PHE A 80 9.57 14.07 -2.45
CA PHE A 80 10.87 14.49 -2.99
C PHE A 80 10.87 14.75 -4.50
N GLY A 81 9.76 14.50 -5.21
CA GLY A 81 9.67 14.67 -6.66
C GLY A 81 10.42 13.62 -7.48
N ARG A 82 10.96 12.57 -6.84
CA ARG A 82 11.74 11.52 -7.51
C ARG A 82 11.61 10.17 -6.79
N VAL A 83 11.82 9.09 -7.54
CA VAL A 83 11.97 7.75 -6.97
C VAL A 83 13.31 7.66 -6.23
N ILE A 84 13.26 7.24 -4.97
CA ILE A 84 14.44 6.89 -4.17
C ILE A 84 14.35 5.39 -3.89
N PRO A 85 15.10 4.54 -4.62
CA PRO A 85 14.92 3.08 -4.54
C PRO A 85 15.02 2.51 -3.13
N GLU A 86 15.89 3.06 -2.29
CA GLU A 86 16.08 2.67 -0.90
C GLU A 86 14.82 2.90 -0.06
N LEU A 87 13.98 3.87 -0.44
CA LEU A 87 12.72 4.18 0.21
C LEU A 87 11.53 3.41 -0.38
N ASN A 88 11.72 2.59 -1.41
CA ASN A 88 10.63 1.73 -1.89
C ASN A 88 10.18 0.74 -0.81
N LEU A 89 11.11 0.31 0.05
CA LEU A 89 10.81 -0.51 1.21
C LEU A 89 10.34 0.36 2.38
N ALA A 90 9.07 0.20 2.78
CA ALA A 90 8.47 0.98 3.87
C ALA A 90 9.28 0.96 5.18
N ALA A 91 9.94 -0.16 5.50
CA ALA A 91 10.77 -0.27 6.70
C ALA A 91 11.90 0.78 6.76
N ASN A 92 12.47 1.17 5.61
CA ASN A 92 13.56 2.13 5.55
C ASN A 92 13.12 3.56 5.87
N TRP A 93 11.83 3.88 5.75
CA TRP A 93 11.31 5.19 6.17
C TRP A 93 11.44 5.41 7.67
N ARG A 94 11.47 4.35 8.50
CA ARG A 94 11.69 4.48 9.94
C ARG A 94 13.08 5.02 10.32
N ARG A 95 14.01 5.12 9.36
CA ARG A 95 15.34 5.71 9.56
C ARG A 95 15.30 7.23 9.63
N PHE A 96 14.24 7.87 9.13
CA PHE A 96 14.04 9.30 9.31
C PHE A 96 13.78 9.63 10.80
N PRO A 97 14.13 10.85 11.26
CA PRO A 97 13.85 11.28 12.61
C PRO A 97 12.37 11.12 12.96
N ARG A 98 12.08 10.66 14.17
CA ARG A 98 10.70 10.62 14.69
C ARG A 98 10.14 12.04 14.75
N ALA A 99 8.84 12.18 14.51
CA ALA A 99 8.16 13.46 14.53
C ALA A 99 6.75 13.33 15.09
N MET A 100 6.18 14.47 15.49
CA MET A 100 4.75 14.56 15.74
C MET A 100 3.96 14.53 14.41
N PRO A 101 2.71 14.04 14.41
CA PRO A 101 1.83 14.14 13.24
C PRO A 101 1.70 15.58 12.75
N ALA A 102 2.05 15.82 11.49
CA ALA A 102 1.93 17.11 10.82
C ALA A 102 1.84 16.91 9.30
N PRO A 103 1.32 17.89 8.53
CA PRO A 103 1.39 17.87 7.07
C PRO A 103 2.81 17.62 6.57
N GLY A 104 2.95 16.74 5.58
CA GLY A 104 4.23 16.33 4.99
C GLY A 104 5.02 15.29 5.78
N MET A 105 4.55 14.86 6.95
CA MET A 105 5.15 13.74 7.69
C MET A 105 4.76 12.41 7.06
N ALA A 106 5.65 11.41 7.19
CA ALA A 106 5.34 10.06 6.74
C ALA A 106 4.83 9.23 7.92
N ALA A 107 3.71 8.54 7.72
CA ALA A 107 3.19 7.55 8.65
C ALA A 107 3.60 6.15 8.17
N VAL A 108 4.38 5.46 8.99
CA VAL A 108 5.02 4.18 8.64
C VAL A 108 4.53 3.05 9.55
N ARG A 109 4.11 1.93 8.95
CA ARG A 109 3.89 0.66 9.65
C ARG A 109 4.60 -0.47 8.90
N THR A 110 4.49 -1.69 9.42
CA THR A 110 5.11 -2.84 8.74
C THR A 110 4.52 -3.01 7.35
N GLY A 111 5.38 -2.98 6.33
CA GLY A 111 5.02 -3.15 4.93
C GLY A 111 4.30 -1.99 4.26
N HIS A 112 4.08 -0.86 4.94
CA HIS A 112 3.30 0.25 4.37
C HIS A 112 3.74 1.63 4.85
N VAL A 113 3.72 2.61 3.96
CA VAL A 113 3.97 4.02 4.25
C VAL A 113 3.01 4.90 3.46
N MET A 114 2.57 5.99 4.08
CA MET A 114 1.69 7.00 3.49
C MET A 114 2.11 8.39 4.00
N ILE A 115 1.80 9.45 3.24
CA ILE A 115 2.15 10.84 3.59
C ILE A 115 0.93 11.56 4.16
N LEU A 116 1.10 12.25 5.27
CA LEU A 116 0.04 13.03 5.92
C LEU A 116 -0.16 14.34 5.17
N GLN A 117 -1.39 14.64 4.76
CA GLN A 117 -1.73 15.90 4.09
C GLN A 117 -2.38 16.88 5.06
N GLN A 118 -3.46 16.48 5.73
CA GLN A 118 -4.22 17.34 6.63
C GLN A 118 -4.84 16.54 7.76
N GLN A 119 -4.86 17.09 8.98
CA GLN A 119 -5.58 16.46 10.07
C GLN A 119 -7.07 16.64 9.85
N VAL A 120 -7.82 15.54 9.94
CA VAL A 120 -9.28 15.57 9.85
C VAL A 120 -9.85 15.67 11.25
N ALA A 121 -9.62 14.67 12.09
CA ALA A 121 -10.04 14.69 13.49
C ALA A 121 -9.24 13.67 14.31
N GLY A 122 -8.73 14.06 15.48
CA GLY A 122 -7.96 13.16 16.35
C GLY A 122 -6.82 12.46 15.61
N ASN A 123 -6.84 11.12 15.59
CA ASN A 123 -5.87 10.30 14.85
C ASN A 123 -6.23 10.08 13.38
N VAL A 124 -7.29 10.68 12.84
CA VAL A 124 -7.68 10.56 11.43
C VAL A 124 -7.06 11.70 10.64
N TRP A 125 -6.34 11.34 9.59
CA TRP A 125 -5.67 12.26 8.67
C TRP A 125 -6.09 11.97 7.24
N LEU A 126 -6.26 13.02 6.43
CA LEU A 126 -6.24 12.89 5.00
C LEU A 126 -4.81 12.53 4.60
N VAL A 127 -4.65 11.42 3.87
CA VAL A 127 -3.34 10.89 3.50
C VAL A 127 -3.20 10.68 2.01
N HIS A 128 -1.99 10.91 1.50
CA HIS A 128 -1.55 10.43 0.19
C HIS A 128 -1.02 9.00 0.33
N ASP A 129 -1.73 8.04 -0.24
CA ASP A 129 -1.55 6.62 0.03
C ASP A 129 -1.36 5.82 -1.28
N GLY A 130 -0.10 5.52 -1.59
CA GLY A 130 0.28 4.70 -2.74
C GLY A 130 0.11 3.20 -2.46
N ASN A 131 -0.24 2.43 -3.48
CA ASN A 131 -0.56 1.00 -3.37
C ASN A 131 -1.58 0.73 -2.26
N SER A 132 -2.58 1.60 -2.18
CA SER A 132 -3.73 1.46 -1.29
C SER A 132 -4.67 0.37 -1.82
N GLY A 133 -5.87 0.25 -1.25
CA GLY A 133 -6.88 -0.71 -1.70
C GLY A 133 -7.11 -0.64 -3.21
N GLY A 134 -7.03 -1.79 -3.90
CA GLY A 134 -7.14 -1.89 -5.35
C GLY A 134 -5.85 -1.63 -6.13
N HIS A 135 -4.68 -1.59 -5.48
CA HIS A 135 -3.38 -1.34 -6.13
C HIS A 135 -3.29 0.01 -6.85
N VAL A 136 -3.92 1.03 -6.26
CA VAL A 136 -3.97 2.41 -6.76
C VAL A 136 -3.43 3.39 -5.73
N THR A 137 -3.12 4.61 -6.17
CA THR A 137 -2.83 5.75 -5.29
C THR A 137 -4.13 6.46 -4.94
N ARG A 138 -4.37 6.68 -3.65
CA ARG A 138 -5.59 7.33 -3.14
C ARG A 138 -5.24 8.48 -2.21
N GLU A 139 -6.09 9.50 -2.24
CA GLU A 139 -6.18 10.48 -1.17
C GLU A 139 -7.44 10.19 -0.36
N HIS A 140 -7.30 9.79 0.91
CA HIS A 140 -8.44 9.39 1.72
C HIS A 140 -8.19 9.59 3.22
N PRO A 141 -9.24 9.69 4.05
CA PRO A 141 -9.08 9.69 5.50
C PRO A 141 -8.59 8.34 6.02
N ARG A 142 -7.56 8.38 6.86
CA ARG A 142 -6.99 7.20 7.48
C ARG A 142 -6.60 7.49 8.92
N SER A 143 -6.97 6.57 9.82
CA SER A 143 -6.42 6.57 11.18
C SER A 143 -4.93 6.24 11.16
N ILE A 144 -4.14 7.08 11.81
CA ILE A 144 -2.69 6.91 12.03
C ILE A 144 -2.38 6.19 13.35
N ALA A 145 -3.38 5.70 14.07
CA ALA A 145 -3.17 4.92 15.29
C ALA A 145 -2.30 3.68 14.99
N GLY A 146 -1.23 3.50 15.78
CA GLY A 146 -0.26 2.41 15.58
C GLY A 146 0.79 2.67 14.49
N TYR A 147 0.79 3.83 13.85
CA TYR A 147 1.86 4.21 12.92
C TYR A 147 3.01 4.91 13.64
N THR A 148 4.20 4.69 13.11
CA THR A 148 5.40 5.47 13.41
C THR A 148 5.43 6.70 12.52
N ILE A 149 5.35 7.88 13.13
CA ILE A 149 5.46 9.14 12.40
C ILE A 149 6.93 9.57 12.34
N VAL A 150 7.37 9.95 11.13
CA VAL A 150 8.73 10.40 10.87
C VAL A 150 8.75 11.65 10.00
N ASN A 151 9.81 12.44 10.12
CA ASN A 151 10.05 13.64 9.31
C ASN A 151 11.00 13.31 8.13
N PRO A 152 10.47 13.12 6.91
CA PRO A 152 11.30 12.81 5.74
C PRO A 152 12.22 13.97 5.30
N ARG A 153 12.01 15.19 5.82
CA ARG A 153 12.80 16.39 5.52
C ARG A 153 13.75 16.80 6.65
N GLY A 154 13.63 16.21 7.84
CA GLY A 154 14.29 16.66 9.07
C GLY A 154 15.72 16.17 9.30
N GLY A 155 16.34 15.53 8.31
CA GLY A 155 17.63 14.86 8.46
C GLY A 155 17.61 13.59 7.65
N SER A 156 17.98 13.70 6.38
CA SER A 156 18.04 12.55 5.51
C SER A 156 19.45 11.95 5.60
N MET A 157 19.55 10.69 6.03
CA MET A 157 20.73 9.85 5.76
C MET A 157 20.98 9.69 4.24
N TYR A 158 19.98 10.01 3.41
CA TYR A 158 20.04 10.07 1.94
C TYR A 158 20.14 11.51 1.41
N GLY A 159 20.30 12.50 2.31
CA GLY A 159 20.27 13.95 2.05
C GLY A 159 21.63 14.53 1.66
N ALA A 160 22.70 13.78 1.81
CA ALA A 160 23.97 14.10 1.13
C ALA A 160 23.83 14.04 -0.40
N ALA A 161 22.74 13.47 -0.93
CA ALA A 161 22.35 13.53 -2.34
C ALA A 161 21.20 14.53 -2.62
N ALA A 162 20.93 15.45 -1.68
CA ALA A 162 19.94 16.53 -1.81
C ALA A 162 20.57 17.93 -1.83
N GLY A 163 21.90 18.03 -1.98
CA GLY A 163 22.52 19.25 -2.50
C GLY A 163 22.09 19.45 -3.96
N PRO A 164 22.11 20.68 -4.50
CA PRO A 164 21.85 20.93 -5.92
C PRO A 164 23.07 20.44 -6.73
N THR A 165 23.31 19.13 -6.76
CA THR A 165 24.21 18.55 -7.75
C THR A 165 23.45 18.54 -9.08
N ARG A 166 23.57 19.66 -9.81
CA ARG A 166 23.86 19.56 -11.24
C ARG A 166 24.92 18.43 -11.39
N GLU A 167 24.70 17.50 -12.31
CA GLU A 167 25.59 16.35 -12.59
C GLU A 167 25.51 15.03 -11.78
N ALA A 168 24.43 14.71 -11.07
CA ALA A 168 24.24 13.33 -10.58
C ALA A 168 23.50 12.42 -11.60
N ARG A 169 24.23 12.03 -12.66
CA ARG A 169 24.04 10.79 -13.46
C ARG A 169 22.61 10.40 -13.86
N ALA A 170 22.11 11.08 -14.88
CA ALA A 170 21.33 10.41 -15.92
C ALA A 170 22.22 9.37 -16.64
N SER A 171 22.16 8.08 -16.30
CA SER A 171 22.86 7.09 -17.14
C SER A 171 22.33 5.65 -17.21
N ARG A 172 21.23 5.26 -16.53
CA ARG A 172 20.70 3.89 -16.74
C ARG A 172 19.20 3.75 -16.93
N TYR A 173 18.37 4.62 -16.36
CA TYR A 173 16.90 4.53 -16.52
C TYR A 173 16.35 5.29 -17.74
N GLN A 174 17.03 6.30 -18.26
CA GLN A 174 16.57 7.06 -19.44
C GLN A 174 16.81 6.35 -20.79
N ARG A 175 17.51 5.21 -20.80
CA ARG A 175 17.76 4.46 -22.05
C ARG A 175 16.54 3.65 -22.50
N PHE A 176 15.66 3.24 -21.58
CA PHE A 176 14.45 2.49 -21.92
C PHE A 176 13.29 3.38 -22.40
N ALA A 177 13.23 4.66 -21.99
CA ALA A 177 12.18 5.58 -22.44
C ALA A 177 12.45 6.19 -23.84
N ARG A 178 13.67 6.03 -24.38
CA ARG A 178 14.05 6.54 -25.70
C ARG A 178 13.90 5.51 -26.82
N ASN A 179 13.87 4.22 -26.49
CA ASN A 179 13.75 3.12 -27.45
C ASN A 179 12.31 2.80 -27.87
N THR A 180 11.29 3.39 -27.25
CA THR A 180 9.88 3.18 -27.63
C THR A 180 9.34 4.25 -28.59
N ARG A 181 10.21 5.07 -29.20
CA ARG A 181 9.82 6.13 -30.15
C ARG A 181 10.44 5.99 -31.54
N SER A 182 11.05 4.86 -31.85
CA SER A 182 11.71 4.63 -33.14
C SER A 182 11.25 3.32 -33.76
N ASP A 183 9.95 3.22 -34.05
CA ASP A 183 9.43 2.28 -35.05
C ASP A 183 8.46 3.03 -35.96
N GLY A 184 9.02 3.51 -37.08
CA GLY A 184 8.40 3.45 -38.40
C GLY A 184 7.13 4.27 -38.70
N TRP A 185 7.30 5.18 -39.66
CA TRP A 185 6.42 5.44 -40.83
C TRP A 185 5.81 6.85 -40.94
N MET A 186 6.08 7.43 -42.13
CA MET A 186 5.59 8.67 -42.75
C MET A 186 6.30 9.96 -42.37
N ALA A 187 6.67 10.87 -43.26
CA ALA A 187 6.95 10.87 -44.70
C ALA A 187 7.60 12.24 -44.98
N SER A 188 8.51 12.24 -45.95
CA SER A 188 9.13 13.36 -46.66
C SER A 188 8.46 14.74 -46.59
N ALA A 189 9.24 15.77 -46.21
CA ALA A 189 9.11 17.12 -46.76
C ALA A 189 10.51 17.78 -46.76
N ALA A 190 11.13 17.85 -47.93
CA ALA A 190 12.36 18.60 -48.14
C ALA A 190 12.06 20.11 -48.13
N PRO A 191 12.92 20.96 -47.55
CA PRO A 191 12.82 22.40 -47.77
C PRO A 191 13.50 22.74 -49.11
N VAL A 192 12.72 23.24 -50.05
CA VAL A 192 13.20 23.92 -51.25
C VAL A 192 13.75 25.27 -50.81
N GLY A 193 15.05 25.49 -51.02
CA GLY A 193 15.66 26.82 -50.92
C GLY A 193 15.38 27.63 -52.17
N PHE A 194 15.17 28.92 -52.02
CA PHE A 194 15.40 29.91 -53.06
C PHE A 194 16.06 31.16 -52.45
N ASN A 195 17.00 31.69 -53.22
CA ASN A 195 17.85 32.88 -53.02
C ASN A 195 17.09 34.11 -52.53
#